data_AF-A0A2S9DC21-F1
#
_entry.id   AF-A0A2S9DC21-F1
#
_cell.length_a   1.000
_cell.length_b   1.000
_cell.length_c   1.000
_cell.angle_alpha   90.00
_cell.angle_beta   90.00
_cell.angle_gamma   90.00
#
_symmetry.space_group_name_H-M   'P 1'
#
loop_
_entity.id
_entity.type
_entity.pdbx_description
1 polymer ?
#
loop_
_entity_poly.entity_id
_entity_poly.type
_entity_poly.pdbx_seq_one_letter_code
_entity_poly.pdbx_strand_id
1 'polypeptide(L)'
;MSVINNSYRQTYTHIENPTTTTINEQTQVESTPRSRSKRGIGAIHRRWPQNSTVTIGFIGTTPDQEALVKKGFSEFTPYINLTFKYVAGTDANIRVGHNDRPGLNGYSYVGTDARKAPTGKPTLFIDFNRKPEEIVATTIHEGLHAVGVLHEHQHPERTIEFDKAELLKRAEKLEDPEKTLTNNALDTIKPQKNGPIFTGYDQKSMTHYAFTSKELKGAPEIKKNTKLSLGDIELLSKKMYPIPPHPSREDSIKQLKATAVVQKLWPEHSKVTVSLYGMGDEQKKFVKHNIEKLQPHVNNHVVFTDQNDGDIRISLSADGTSWSQIGTDAKSTDTSQPTMGIHWDANKKKTARAVKHMFAKALGLTDITLPKKSA
;
A
#
# COMPACT_ATOMS: atom_id res chain seq x y z
N MET A 1 -15.69 -21.22 -7.59
CA MET A 1 -16.64 -20.21 -7.11
C MET A 1 -16.18 -19.78 -5.72
N SER A 2 -16.10 -18.48 -5.45
CA SER A 2 -15.66 -17.98 -4.14
C SER A 2 -16.81 -18.11 -3.15
N VAL A 3 -16.64 -18.89 -2.10
CA VAL A 3 -17.50 -18.87 -0.93
C VAL A 3 -17.44 -17.48 -0.30
N ILE A 4 -18.51 -17.08 0.37
CA ILE A 4 -18.65 -15.77 0.96
C ILE A 4 -17.97 -15.78 2.34
N ASN A 5 -16.93 -14.96 2.56
CA ASN A 5 -16.23 -14.88 3.84
C ASN A 5 -16.56 -13.60 4.63
N ASN A 6 -16.67 -13.73 5.96
CA ASN A 6 -16.92 -12.64 6.89
C ASN A 6 -15.59 -12.11 7.47
N SER A 7 -15.19 -10.90 7.09
CA SER A 7 -14.03 -10.21 7.68
C SER A 7 -14.44 -9.13 8.71
N TYR A 8 -15.73 -8.81 8.85
CA TYR A 8 -16.21 -7.69 9.68
C TYR A 8 -17.44 -8.06 10.54
N ARG A 9 -17.22 -8.32 11.84
CA ARG A 9 -18.30 -8.28 12.84
C ARG A 9 -18.47 -6.86 13.38
N GLN A 10 -19.69 -6.31 13.25
CA GLN A 10 -20.12 -5.11 13.96
C GLN A 10 -20.48 -5.47 15.40
N THR A 11 -19.89 -4.79 16.37
CA THR A 11 -20.35 -4.81 17.77
C THR A 11 -21.32 -3.66 17.95
N TYR A 12 -22.61 -3.94 18.05
CA TYR A 12 -23.64 -2.94 18.33
C TYR A 12 -23.84 -2.80 19.83
N THR A 13 -23.65 -1.61 20.38
CA THR A 13 -24.25 -1.18 21.65
C THR A 13 -25.39 -0.23 21.31
N HIS A 14 -26.63 -0.68 21.56
CA HIS A 14 -27.84 0.10 21.36
C HIS A 14 -27.98 1.16 22.48
N ILE A 15 -28.17 2.42 22.10
CA ILE A 15 -28.74 3.46 22.97
C ILE A 15 -29.82 4.16 22.15
N GLU A 16 -31.08 4.06 22.60
CA GLU A 16 -32.27 4.71 22.05
C GLU A 16 -32.34 6.17 22.54
N ASN A 17 -32.67 7.19 21.73
CA ASN A 17 -34.00 7.77 21.39
C ASN A 17 -33.76 9.29 21.08
N PRO A 18 -34.72 10.14 20.67
CA PRO A 18 -35.82 10.02 19.71
C PRO A 18 -35.82 11.17 18.65
N THR A 19 -36.84 11.12 17.79
CA THR A 19 -37.20 11.87 16.56
C THR A 19 -37.28 13.41 16.64
N THR A 20 -36.94 14.10 15.53
CA THR A 20 -37.62 15.35 15.11
C THR A 20 -37.55 15.59 13.58
N THR A 21 -38.71 15.86 12.98
CA THR A 21 -39.00 16.34 11.59
C THR A 21 -38.87 17.89 11.59
N THR A 22 -38.53 18.67 10.54
CA THR A 22 -39.23 18.96 9.26
C THR A 22 -38.54 20.10 8.46
N ILE A 23 -38.56 20.00 7.11
CA ILE A 23 -38.82 21.01 6.02
C ILE A 23 -37.74 22.02 5.49
N ASN A 24 -37.49 21.87 4.17
CA ASN A 24 -37.18 22.76 3.01
C ASN A 24 -36.54 24.16 3.15
N GLU A 25 -35.58 24.45 2.25
CA GLU A 25 -35.80 25.34 1.08
C GLU A 25 -34.69 25.21 0.00
N GLN A 26 -35.09 25.35 -1.26
CA GLN A 26 -34.26 25.26 -2.46
C GLN A 26 -33.56 26.58 -2.78
N THR A 27 -32.32 26.55 -3.26
CA THR A 27 -31.86 27.49 -4.28
C THR A 27 -30.76 26.85 -5.13
N GLN A 28 -31.04 26.73 -6.44
CA GLN A 28 -30.09 26.33 -7.48
C GLN A 28 -29.04 27.41 -7.69
N VAL A 29 -27.77 27.02 -7.66
CA VAL A 29 -26.69 27.74 -8.37
C VAL A 29 -25.87 26.69 -9.10
N GLU A 30 -25.93 26.73 -10.43
CA GLU A 30 -25.06 25.94 -11.30
C GLU A 30 -23.60 26.26 -11.03
N SER A 31 -22.86 25.26 -10.57
CA SER A 31 -21.40 25.26 -10.64
C SER A 31 -20.96 23.92 -11.22
N THR A 32 -20.27 23.96 -12.35
CA THR A 32 -19.64 22.79 -12.97
C THR A 32 -18.64 22.17 -12.00
N PRO A 33 -18.83 20.93 -11.49
CA PRO A 33 -17.88 20.35 -10.55
C PRO A 33 -16.77 19.65 -11.31
N ARG A 34 -15.52 20.08 -11.09
CA ARG A 34 -14.33 19.25 -11.28
C ARG A 34 -14.54 17.93 -10.52
N SER A 35 -14.86 16.87 -11.26
CA SER A 35 -14.99 15.53 -10.70
C SER A 35 -13.64 15.02 -10.22
N ARG A 36 -13.44 15.07 -8.90
CA ARG A 36 -12.38 14.35 -8.20
C ARG A 36 -13.02 13.57 -7.05
N SER A 37 -13.81 12.55 -7.39
CA SER A 37 -14.37 11.64 -6.40
C SER A 37 -13.32 10.61 -5.97
N LYS A 38 -12.99 10.66 -4.68
CA LYS A 38 -12.05 9.76 -4.03
C LYS A 38 -12.76 8.51 -3.55
N ARG A 39 -12.25 7.27 -3.72
CA ARG A 39 -13.03 6.01 -3.57
C ARG A 39 -12.56 4.91 -2.56
N GLY A 40 -13.43 4.08 -1.95
CA GLY A 40 -13.06 2.95 -1.03
C GLY A 40 -13.65 2.88 0.42
N ILE A 41 -13.52 1.73 1.14
CA ILE A 41 -13.85 1.58 2.58
C ILE A 41 -12.64 1.16 3.46
N GLY A 42 -12.37 1.89 4.55
CA GLY A 42 -11.25 1.61 5.47
C GLY A 42 -11.64 1.49 6.96
N ALA A 43 -11.19 0.44 7.65
CA ALA A 43 -11.40 0.24 9.10
C ALA A 43 -10.35 0.97 9.94
N ILE A 44 -10.48 2.29 10.14
CA ILE A 44 -9.43 3.12 10.76
C ILE A 44 -8.93 2.67 12.13
N HIS A 45 -9.81 2.10 12.96
CA HIS A 45 -9.50 1.63 14.31
C HIS A 45 -8.76 0.29 14.33
N ARG A 46 -8.73 -0.40 13.19
CA ARG A 46 -8.02 -1.67 12.98
C ARG A 46 -6.74 -1.48 12.19
N ARG A 47 -6.36 -0.25 11.83
CA ARG A 47 -5.10 -0.01 11.11
C ARG A 47 -3.91 -0.30 12.01
N TRP A 48 -2.85 -0.82 11.41
CA TRP A 48 -1.50 -0.72 11.98
C TRP A 48 -1.12 0.75 12.24
N PRO A 49 -0.26 1.04 13.24
CA PRO A 49 0.20 2.42 13.46
C PRO A 49 0.89 3.00 12.23
N GLN A 50 0.71 4.30 11.98
CA GLN A 50 1.40 4.99 10.88
C GLN A 50 2.93 4.87 11.02
N ASN A 51 3.63 4.75 9.88
CA ASN A 51 5.10 4.62 9.83
C ASN A 51 5.65 3.43 10.63
N SER A 52 4.83 2.41 10.91
CA SER A 52 5.27 1.23 11.65
C SER A 52 5.87 0.19 10.71
N THR A 53 6.77 -0.63 11.26
CA THR A 53 7.16 -1.88 10.63
C THR A 53 6.18 -2.97 11.02
N VAL A 54 5.54 -3.60 10.03
CA VAL A 54 4.66 -4.74 10.21
C VAL A 54 5.41 -6.00 9.77
N THR A 55 5.59 -6.94 10.67
CA THR A 55 6.27 -8.22 10.36
C THR A 55 5.32 -9.19 9.67
N ILE A 56 5.80 -9.85 8.63
CA ILE A 56 5.08 -10.88 7.88
C ILE A 56 5.85 -12.20 8.00
N GLY A 57 5.24 -13.19 8.65
CA GLY A 57 5.78 -14.54 8.82
C GLY A 57 5.04 -15.54 7.96
N PHE A 58 5.66 -16.70 7.75
CA PHE A 58 5.19 -17.74 6.85
C PHE A 58 5.10 -19.08 7.58
N ILE A 59 3.97 -19.78 7.41
CA ILE A 59 3.65 -21.02 8.11
C ILE A 59 3.32 -22.10 7.08
N GLY A 60 4.21 -23.09 6.98
CA GLY A 60 4.03 -24.24 6.09
C GLY A 60 4.16 -23.93 4.60
N THR A 61 4.61 -22.73 4.21
CA THR A 61 4.76 -22.32 2.80
C THR A 61 6.12 -22.67 2.21
N THR A 62 6.17 -22.88 0.90
CA THR A 62 7.43 -23.05 0.14
C THR A 62 8.02 -21.70 -0.26
N PRO A 63 9.33 -21.61 -0.58
CA PRO A 63 9.96 -20.37 -1.04
C PRO A 63 9.26 -19.72 -2.25
N ASP A 64 8.78 -20.51 -3.20
CA ASP A 64 8.04 -20.02 -4.37
C ASP A 64 6.69 -19.40 -3.97
N GLN A 65 5.99 -20.01 -3.01
CA GLN A 65 4.75 -19.46 -2.45
C GLN A 65 5.01 -18.14 -1.71
N GLU A 66 6.09 -18.08 -0.93
CA GLU A 66 6.50 -16.83 -0.28
C GLU A 66 6.81 -15.73 -1.29
N ALA A 67 7.45 -16.06 -2.41
CA ALA A 67 7.78 -15.10 -3.47
C ALA A 67 6.51 -14.50 -4.10
N LEU A 68 5.47 -15.31 -4.33
CA LEU A 68 4.18 -14.83 -4.82
C LEU A 68 3.48 -13.91 -3.81
N VAL A 69 3.57 -14.23 -2.52
CA VAL A 69 3.01 -13.39 -1.47
C VAL A 69 3.76 -12.05 -1.39
N LYS A 70 5.10 -12.09 -1.38
CA LYS A 70 5.96 -10.90 -1.39
C LYS A 70 5.65 -10.01 -2.60
N LYS A 71 5.44 -10.61 -3.77
CA LYS A 71 5.02 -9.91 -4.99
C LYS A 71 3.67 -9.22 -4.80
N GLY A 72 2.63 -9.91 -4.30
CA GLY A 72 1.32 -9.29 -4.05
C GLY A 72 1.36 -8.13 -3.05
N PHE A 73 2.11 -8.25 -1.95
CA PHE A 73 2.31 -7.14 -1.00
C PHE A 73 3.06 -5.96 -1.63
N SER A 74 4.02 -6.23 -2.51
CA SER A 74 4.79 -5.16 -3.17
C SER A 74 3.95 -4.27 -4.09
N GLU A 75 2.80 -4.74 -4.60
CA GLU A 75 1.93 -3.96 -5.49
C GLU A 75 1.30 -2.75 -4.80
N PHE A 76 0.98 -2.85 -3.50
CA PHE A 76 0.35 -1.73 -2.77
C PHE A 76 1.28 -1.03 -1.77
N THR A 77 2.46 -1.61 -1.50
CA THR A 77 3.48 -1.02 -0.60
C THR A 77 3.85 0.43 -0.97
N PRO A 78 3.99 0.83 -2.26
CA PRO A 78 4.31 2.20 -2.64
C PRO A 78 3.27 3.25 -2.24
N TYR A 79 2.04 2.83 -1.91
CA TYR A 79 0.92 3.72 -1.64
C TYR A 79 0.57 3.82 -0.15
N ILE A 80 1.37 3.20 0.72
CA ILE A 80 1.14 3.18 2.16
C ILE A 80 2.38 3.59 2.94
N ASN A 81 2.17 4.27 4.05
CA ASN A 81 3.18 4.59 5.05
C ASN A 81 3.39 3.43 6.06
N LEU A 82 3.64 2.22 5.57
CA LEU A 82 4.05 1.06 6.37
C LEU A 82 5.32 0.45 5.78
N THR A 83 6.14 -0.16 6.63
CA THR A 83 7.26 -1.00 6.19
C THR A 83 6.92 -2.46 6.43
N PHE A 84 6.94 -3.30 5.40
CA PHE A 84 6.79 -4.74 5.58
C PHE A 84 8.15 -5.41 5.77
N LYS A 85 8.30 -6.16 6.87
CA LYS A 85 9.49 -6.96 7.16
C LYS A 85 9.13 -8.45 7.16
N TYR A 86 9.66 -9.19 6.19
CA TYR A 86 9.49 -10.64 6.14
C TYR A 86 10.41 -11.32 7.14
N VAL A 87 9.88 -12.23 7.95
CA VAL A 87 10.59 -12.93 9.03
C VAL A 87 10.35 -14.44 8.95
N ALA A 88 11.29 -15.23 9.47
CA ALA A 88 11.11 -16.67 9.60
C ALA A 88 10.19 -17.02 10.78
N GLY A 89 9.36 -18.05 10.61
CA GLY A 89 8.52 -18.60 11.68
C GLY A 89 7.25 -17.81 11.97
N THR A 90 6.63 -18.12 13.11
CA THR A 90 5.27 -17.69 13.44
C THR A 90 5.21 -16.45 14.35
N ASP A 91 6.34 -15.90 14.78
CA ASP A 91 6.37 -14.67 15.57
C ASP A 91 6.32 -13.45 14.64
N ALA A 92 5.11 -13.18 14.12
CA ALA A 92 4.87 -12.10 13.20
C ALA A 92 3.49 -11.46 13.39
N ASN A 93 3.38 -10.18 13.02
CA ASN A 93 2.13 -9.43 13.06
C ASN A 93 1.10 -10.02 12.10
N ILE A 94 1.50 -10.31 10.86
CA ILE A 94 0.72 -11.03 9.86
C ILE A 94 1.39 -12.39 9.66
N ARG A 95 0.59 -13.46 9.67
CA ARG A 95 1.08 -14.84 9.55
C ARG A 95 0.39 -15.50 8.38
N VAL A 96 1.15 -15.76 7.31
CA VAL A 96 0.62 -16.30 6.06
C VAL A 96 0.67 -17.82 6.12
N GLY A 97 -0.45 -18.47 5.78
CA GLY A 97 -0.54 -19.92 5.67
C GLY A 97 -1.49 -20.36 4.58
N HIS A 98 -1.58 -21.67 4.37
CA HIS A 98 -2.50 -22.26 3.40
C HIS A 98 -3.94 -22.05 3.81
N ASN A 99 -4.77 -21.67 2.84
CA ASN A 99 -6.21 -21.80 3.00
C ASN A 99 -6.61 -23.29 2.85
N ASP A 100 -7.11 -23.87 3.93
CA ASP A 100 -7.66 -25.23 3.97
C ASP A 100 -9.17 -25.27 3.75
N ARG A 101 -9.84 -24.11 3.63
CA ARG A 101 -11.29 -24.02 3.44
C ARG A 101 -11.66 -24.24 1.97
N PRO A 102 -12.38 -25.33 1.64
CA PRO A 102 -12.80 -25.59 0.28
C PRO A 102 -13.67 -24.46 -0.28
N GLY A 103 -13.40 -24.06 -1.52
CA GLY A 103 -14.19 -23.03 -2.22
C GLY A 103 -13.83 -21.58 -1.87
N LEU A 104 -12.88 -21.34 -0.97
CA LEU A 104 -12.29 -20.01 -0.78
C LEU A 104 -10.95 -19.91 -1.49
N ASN A 105 -10.69 -18.77 -2.11
CA ASN A 105 -9.36 -18.49 -2.68
C ASN A 105 -8.38 -17.97 -1.60
N GLY A 106 -8.92 -17.39 -0.53
CA GLY A 106 -8.18 -16.81 0.56
C GLY A 106 -9.11 -16.11 1.54
N TYR A 107 -8.55 -15.68 2.67
CA TYR A 107 -9.17 -14.77 3.62
C TYR A 107 -8.13 -14.16 4.56
N SER A 108 -8.42 -12.99 5.12
CA SER A 108 -7.60 -12.38 6.15
C SER A 108 -8.39 -11.76 7.30
N TYR A 109 -7.76 -11.71 8.47
CA TYR A 109 -8.18 -10.81 9.54
C TYR A 109 -8.00 -9.35 9.09
N VAL A 110 -8.87 -8.45 9.57
CA VAL A 110 -8.81 -7.04 9.20
C VAL A 110 -7.79 -6.30 10.07
N GLY A 111 -6.66 -5.93 9.49
CA GLY A 111 -5.65 -5.11 10.15
C GLY A 111 -5.15 -5.72 11.47
N THR A 112 -5.17 -4.93 12.54
CA THR A 112 -4.74 -5.31 13.89
C THR A 112 -5.63 -6.36 14.56
N ASP A 113 -6.79 -6.72 13.98
CA ASP A 113 -7.54 -7.90 14.41
C ASP A 113 -6.70 -9.18 14.29
N ALA A 114 -5.67 -9.19 13.44
CA ALA A 114 -4.68 -10.27 13.38
C ALA A 114 -4.05 -10.60 14.76
N ARG A 115 -4.01 -9.63 15.69
CA ARG A 115 -3.51 -9.82 17.07
C ARG A 115 -4.46 -10.65 17.94
N LYS A 116 -5.72 -10.79 17.54
CA LYS A 116 -6.73 -11.59 18.25
C LYS A 116 -6.65 -13.08 17.89
N ALA A 117 -5.97 -13.41 16.80
CA ALA A 117 -5.80 -14.79 16.39
C ALA A 117 -4.84 -15.53 17.34
N PRO A 118 -5.05 -16.83 17.59
CA PRO A 118 -4.18 -17.61 18.47
C PRO A 118 -2.71 -17.55 18.03
N THR A 119 -1.80 -17.55 19.00
CA THR A 119 -0.36 -17.60 18.79
C THR A 119 -0.01 -18.78 17.89
N GLY A 120 0.87 -18.56 16.92
CA GLY A 120 1.31 -19.63 16.01
C GLY A 120 0.34 -20.00 14.89
N LYS A 121 -0.88 -19.43 14.84
CA LYS A 121 -1.87 -19.73 13.79
C LYS A 121 -1.91 -18.66 12.70
N PRO A 122 -2.12 -18.99 11.42
CA PRO A 122 -2.18 -17.99 10.36
C PRO A 122 -3.28 -16.93 10.58
N THR A 123 -3.05 -15.72 10.07
CA THR A 123 -3.99 -14.59 10.06
C THR A 123 -4.31 -14.11 8.65
N LEU A 124 -3.58 -14.62 7.67
CA LEU A 124 -3.81 -14.42 6.25
C LEU A 124 -3.66 -15.79 5.60
N PHE A 125 -4.70 -16.21 4.89
CA PHE A 125 -4.84 -17.54 4.31
C PHE A 125 -4.92 -17.40 2.80
N ILE A 126 -4.08 -18.14 2.08
CA ILE A 126 -4.03 -18.13 0.61
C ILE A 126 -4.15 -19.56 0.10
N ASP A 127 -5.03 -19.78 -0.87
CA ASP A 127 -5.01 -20.99 -1.68
C ASP A 127 -3.92 -20.86 -2.75
N PHE A 128 -2.88 -21.67 -2.60
CA PHE A 128 -1.71 -21.73 -3.48
C PHE A 128 -1.85 -22.75 -4.63
N ASN A 129 -2.95 -23.52 -4.72
CA ASN A 129 -3.16 -24.51 -5.78
C ASN A 129 -3.81 -23.89 -7.03
N ARG A 130 -3.27 -22.75 -7.47
CA ARG A 130 -3.81 -21.92 -8.55
C ARG A 130 -2.69 -21.31 -9.36
N LYS A 131 -3.01 -20.61 -10.46
CA LYS A 131 -1.99 -19.97 -11.29
C LYS A 131 -1.29 -18.84 -10.52
N PRO A 132 0.02 -18.60 -10.74
CA PRO A 132 0.78 -17.55 -10.05
C PRO A 132 0.12 -16.17 -10.06
N GLU A 133 -0.44 -15.74 -11.19
CA GLU A 133 -1.13 -14.46 -11.34
C GLU A 133 -2.40 -14.36 -10.50
N GLU A 134 -3.12 -15.47 -10.31
CA GLU A 134 -4.33 -15.53 -9.49
C GLU A 134 -4.00 -15.53 -7.99
N ILE A 135 -2.88 -16.17 -7.61
CA ILE A 135 -2.34 -16.13 -6.26
C ILE A 135 -1.89 -14.72 -5.92
N VAL A 136 -1.18 -14.04 -6.82
CA VAL A 136 -0.77 -12.65 -6.64
C VAL A 136 -2.00 -11.74 -6.49
N ALA A 137 -2.99 -11.86 -7.39
CA ALA A 137 -4.23 -11.08 -7.28
C ALA A 137 -4.95 -11.33 -5.95
N THR A 138 -5.14 -12.59 -5.54
CA THR A 138 -5.72 -12.89 -4.22
C THR A 138 -4.86 -12.33 -3.09
N THR A 139 -3.53 -12.40 -3.18
CA THR A 139 -2.64 -11.82 -2.19
C THR A 139 -2.82 -10.31 -2.05
N ILE A 140 -3.00 -9.57 -3.16
CA ILE A 140 -3.27 -8.12 -3.09
C ILE A 140 -4.58 -7.91 -2.31
N HIS A 141 -5.66 -8.61 -2.68
CA HIS A 141 -6.96 -8.51 -2.01
C HIS A 141 -6.88 -8.80 -0.51
N GLU A 142 -6.33 -9.95 -0.13
CA GLU A 142 -6.20 -10.34 1.29
C GLU A 142 -5.19 -9.48 2.04
N GLY A 143 -4.15 -8.99 1.36
CA GLY A 143 -3.19 -8.02 1.90
C GLY A 143 -3.84 -6.69 2.23
N LEU A 144 -4.78 -6.21 1.40
CA LEU A 144 -5.58 -5.01 1.68
C LEU A 144 -6.43 -5.20 2.96
N HIS A 145 -7.05 -6.37 3.14
CA HIS A 145 -7.71 -6.70 4.41
C HIS A 145 -6.73 -6.72 5.58
N ALA A 146 -5.56 -7.33 5.41
CA ALA A 146 -4.53 -7.39 6.45
C ALA A 146 -3.97 -6.02 6.86
N VAL A 147 -4.20 -4.96 6.08
CA VAL A 147 -3.90 -3.56 6.45
C VAL A 147 -5.16 -2.75 6.80
N GLY A 148 -6.33 -3.37 6.82
CA GLY A 148 -7.57 -2.79 7.35
C GLY A 148 -8.55 -2.25 6.31
N VAL A 149 -8.39 -2.56 5.02
CA VAL A 149 -9.38 -2.24 3.98
C VAL A 149 -10.56 -3.22 4.08
N LEU A 150 -11.77 -2.76 3.82
CA LEU A 150 -12.99 -3.58 3.83
C LEU A 150 -13.48 -3.85 2.40
N HIS A 151 -14.48 -4.72 2.26
CA HIS A 151 -15.01 -5.07 0.95
C HIS A 151 -15.78 -3.91 0.31
N GLU A 152 -15.46 -3.63 -0.95
CA GLU A 152 -16.04 -2.50 -1.67
C GLU A 152 -17.50 -2.74 -2.06
N HIS A 153 -17.91 -4.00 -2.27
CA HIS A 153 -19.32 -4.32 -2.51
C HIS A 153 -20.19 -4.15 -1.25
N GLN A 154 -19.63 -3.76 -0.11
CA GLN A 154 -20.40 -3.36 1.08
C GLN A 154 -20.45 -1.83 1.24
N HIS A 155 -19.99 -1.07 0.24
CA HIS A 155 -20.01 0.39 0.28
C HIS A 155 -21.46 0.90 0.36
N PRO A 156 -21.78 1.90 1.21
CA PRO A 156 -23.16 2.37 1.38
C PRO A 156 -23.75 3.01 0.12
N GLU A 157 -22.89 3.57 -0.74
CA GLU A 157 -23.29 4.14 -2.04
C GLU A 157 -23.24 3.15 -3.22
N ARG A 158 -23.05 1.85 -2.96
CA ARG A 158 -23.07 0.84 -4.03
C ARG A 158 -24.44 0.81 -4.70
N THR A 159 -24.47 0.60 -6.01
CA THR A 159 -25.72 0.53 -6.81
C THR A 159 -26.08 -0.89 -7.23
N ILE A 160 -25.48 -1.91 -6.60
CA ILE A 160 -25.69 -3.32 -6.98
C ILE A 160 -27.08 -3.80 -6.54
N GLU A 161 -27.88 -4.22 -7.51
CA GLU A 161 -29.14 -4.91 -7.26
C GLU A 161 -28.97 -6.43 -7.39
N PHE A 162 -29.07 -7.14 -6.27
CA PHE A 162 -28.88 -8.59 -6.23
C PHE A 162 -30.17 -9.36 -6.52
N ASP A 163 -30.05 -10.42 -7.32
CA ASP A 163 -30.99 -11.53 -7.28
C ASP A 163 -30.66 -12.40 -6.06
N LYS A 164 -31.44 -12.25 -5.00
CA LYS A 164 -31.18 -12.95 -3.73
C LYS A 164 -31.29 -14.47 -3.85
N ALA A 165 -32.18 -14.97 -4.70
CA ALA A 165 -32.40 -16.41 -4.86
C ALA A 165 -31.20 -17.05 -5.57
N GLU A 166 -30.70 -16.42 -6.63
CA GLU A 166 -29.48 -16.88 -7.30
C GLU A 166 -28.24 -16.72 -6.40
N LEU A 167 -28.14 -15.63 -5.64
CA LEU A 167 -27.00 -15.40 -4.75
C LEU A 167 -26.97 -16.37 -3.55
N LEU A 168 -28.13 -16.81 -3.05
CA LEU A 168 -28.24 -17.79 -1.95
C LEU A 168 -27.56 -19.11 -2.29
N LYS A 169 -27.50 -19.48 -3.57
CA LYS A 169 -26.80 -20.68 -4.07
C LYS A 169 -25.33 -20.74 -3.68
N ARG A 170 -24.69 -19.59 -3.41
CA ARG A 170 -23.31 -19.53 -2.90
C ARG A 170 -23.15 -20.05 -1.47
N ALA A 171 -24.22 -20.02 -0.70
CA ALA A 171 -24.21 -20.29 0.73
C ALA A 171 -25.07 -21.52 1.12
N GLU A 172 -25.75 -22.18 0.17
CA GLU A 172 -26.68 -23.31 0.42
C GLU A 172 -26.11 -24.43 1.28
N LYS A 173 -24.79 -24.66 1.24
CA LYS A 173 -24.11 -25.71 2.01
C LYS A 173 -23.62 -25.25 3.38
N LEU A 174 -23.90 -24.02 3.78
CA LEU A 174 -23.50 -23.45 5.06
C LEU A 174 -24.63 -23.61 6.09
N GLU A 175 -24.26 -23.56 7.37
CA GLU A 175 -25.19 -23.78 8.49
C GLU A 175 -26.33 -22.76 8.54
N ASP A 176 -26.05 -21.50 8.20
CA ASP A 176 -27.05 -20.43 8.12
C ASP A 176 -26.83 -19.60 6.83
N PRO A 177 -27.35 -20.07 5.69
CA PRO A 177 -27.11 -19.47 4.38
C PRO A 177 -27.60 -18.02 4.28
N GLU A 178 -28.79 -17.73 4.81
CA GLU A 178 -29.40 -16.40 4.72
C GLU A 178 -28.65 -15.37 5.55
N LYS A 179 -28.32 -15.70 6.80
CA LYS A 179 -27.53 -14.80 7.66
C LYS A 179 -26.12 -14.62 7.11
N THR A 180 -25.53 -15.68 6.56
CA THR A 180 -24.20 -15.59 5.95
C THR A 180 -24.22 -14.66 4.74
N LEU A 181 -25.22 -14.81 3.87
CA LEU A 181 -25.41 -13.95 2.70
C LEU A 181 -25.65 -12.50 3.10
N THR A 182 -26.49 -12.29 4.10
CA THR A 182 -26.84 -10.97 4.62
C THR A 182 -25.59 -10.25 5.11
N ASN A 183 -24.86 -10.83 6.06
CA ASN A 183 -23.71 -10.17 6.68
C ASN A 183 -22.55 -9.88 5.73
N ASN A 184 -22.37 -10.72 4.71
CA ASN A 184 -21.12 -10.73 3.95
C ASN A 184 -21.27 -10.27 2.48
N ALA A 185 -22.50 -10.21 1.96
CA ALA A 185 -22.77 -9.79 0.59
C ALA A 185 -23.84 -8.70 0.50
N LEU A 186 -24.95 -8.83 1.24
CA LEU A 186 -26.08 -7.89 1.11
C LEU A 186 -25.90 -6.64 1.96
N ASP A 187 -25.39 -6.78 3.18
CA ASP A 187 -25.28 -5.66 4.11
C ASP A 187 -24.22 -4.66 3.67
N THR A 188 -24.63 -3.40 3.71
CA THR A 188 -23.72 -2.26 3.54
C THR A 188 -23.16 -1.81 4.88
N ILE A 189 -21.90 -1.42 4.90
CA ILE A 189 -21.25 -0.83 6.06
C ILE A 189 -21.71 0.62 6.18
N LYS A 190 -22.39 0.94 7.28
CA LYS A 190 -22.94 2.29 7.52
C LYS A 190 -21.85 3.25 8.04
N PRO A 191 -21.88 4.53 7.64
CA PRO A 191 -21.06 5.57 8.26
C PRO A 191 -21.35 5.70 9.76
N GLN A 192 -20.30 5.87 10.57
CA GLN A 192 -20.42 6.12 12.01
C GLN A 192 -19.42 7.20 12.42
N LYS A 193 -19.74 8.00 13.44
CA LYS A 193 -18.94 9.15 13.90
C LYS A 193 -17.46 8.81 14.15
N ASN A 194 -17.18 7.60 14.66
CA ASN A 194 -15.84 7.07 14.90
C ASN A 194 -15.62 5.72 14.18
N GLY A 195 -16.34 5.50 13.09
CA GLY A 195 -16.38 4.23 12.38
C GLY A 195 -15.39 4.12 11.22
N PRO A 196 -15.68 3.24 10.26
CA PRO A 196 -14.94 3.17 9.01
C PRO A 196 -14.89 4.51 8.28
N ILE A 197 -13.81 4.75 7.56
CA ILE A 197 -13.70 5.86 6.62
C ILE A 197 -14.17 5.40 5.25
N PHE A 198 -14.80 6.32 4.56
CA PHE A 198 -15.30 6.09 3.21
C PHE A 198 -14.69 7.11 2.28
N THR A 199 -14.54 6.63 1.08
CA THR A 199 -14.28 7.33 -0.14
C THR A 199 -15.31 6.71 -1.11
N GLY A 200 -15.86 7.44 -2.09
CA GLY A 200 -16.96 7.00 -2.95
C GLY A 200 -16.83 5.60 -3.56
N TYR A 201 -17.95 5.02 -4.00
CA TYR A 201 -17.95 3.63 -4.47
C TYR A 201 -17.05 3.39 -5.72
N ASP A 202 -16.22 2.33 -5.71
CA ASP A 202 -15.41 1.89 -6.85
C ASP A 202 -15.63 0.42 -7.23
N GLN A 203 -16.46 0.17 -8.24
CA GLN A 203 -16.66 -1.18 -8.78
C GLN A 203 -15.35 -1.82 -9.33
N LYS A 204 -14.32 -1.04 -9.63
CA LYS A 204 -13.00 -1.54 -10.07
C LYS A 204 -12.04 -1.80 -8.91
N SER A 205 -12.44 -1.56 -7.66
CA SER A 205 -11.62 -1.81 -6.49
C SER A 205 -11.15 -3.26 -6.43
N MET A 206 -9.91 -3.44 -6.02
CA MET A 206 -9.33 -4.75 -5.76
C MET A 206 -10.11 -5.51 -4.66
N THR A 207 -10.79 -4.82 -3.75
CA THR A 207 -11.62 -5.44 -2.68
C THR A 207 -13.09 -5.58 -3.05
N HIS A 208 -13.46 -5.36 -4.32
CA HIS A 208 -14.81 -5.64 -4.82
C HIS A 208 -14.99 -7.12 -5.17
N TYR A 209 -16.08 -7.74 -4.71
CA TYR A 209 -16.41 -9.11 -5.10
C TYR A 209 -16.89 -9.22 -6.55
N ALA A 210 -16.63 -10.38 -7.15
CA ALA A 210 -17.21 -10.74 -8.44
C ALA A 210 -18.64 -11.27 -8.27
N PHE A 211 -19.52 -10.90 -9.19
CA PHE A 211 -20.92 -11.35 -9.25
C PHE A 211 -21.29 -11.64 -10.70
N THR A 212 -21.81 -12.83 -10.95
CA THR A 212 -22.30 -13.27 -12.26
C THR A 212 -23.56 -12.49 -12.64
N SER A 213 -23.90 -12.43 -13.94
CA SER A 213 -25.13 -11.77 -14.39
C SER A 213 -26.41 -12.41 -13.82
N LYS A 214 -26.38 -13.69 -13.45
CA LYS A 214 -27.52 -14.38 -12.81
C LYS A 214 -27.77 -13.88 -11.39
N GLU A 215 -26.71 -13.51 -10.68
CA GLU A 215 -26.77 -13.02 -9.29
C GLU A 215 -27.21 -11.55 -9.21
N LEU A 216 -27.44 -10.91 -10.36
CA LEU A 216 -27.74 -9.49 -10.48
C LEU A 216 -29.07 -9.30 -11.21
N LYS A 217 -29.86 -8.30 -10.79
CA LYS A 217 -31.16 -8.01 -11.40
C LYS A 217 -30.99 -7.31 -12.75
N GLY A 218 -30.80 -8.09 -13.82
CA GLY A 218 -30.73 -7.57 -15.19
C GLY A 218 -29.45 -6.78 -15.51
N ALA A 219 -28.46 -6.77 -14.60
CA ALA A 219 -27.19 -6.09 -14.81
C ALA A 219 -26.11 -7.04 -15.37
N PRO A 220 -25.12 -6.52 -16.11
CA PRO A 220 -24.00 -7.33 -16.60
C PRO A 220 -23.14 -7.87 -15.44
N GLU A 221 -22.42 -8.96 -15.71
CA GLU A 221 -21.46 -9.54 -14.76
C GLU A 221 -20.44 -8.50 -14.26
N ILE A 222 -20.22 -8.51 -12.94
CA ILE A 222 -19.10 -7.83 -12.28
C ILE A 222 -17.94 -8.81 -12.18
N LYS A 223 -16.92 -8.61 -12.99
CA LYS A 223 -15.74 -9.49 -13.02
C LYS A 223 -14.82 -9.26 -11.83
N LYS A 224 -14.03 -10.29 -11.50
CA LYS A 224 -12.98 -10.18 -10.49
C LYS A 224 -11.90 -9.21 -10.95
N ASN A 225 -11.61 -8.21 -10.13
CA ASN A 225 -10.50 -7.29 -10.35
C ASN A 225 -9.17 -7.95 -9.96
N THR A 226 -8.10 -7.67 -10.70
CA THR A 226 -6.77 -8.28 -10.49
C THR A 226 -5.66 -7.27 -10.26
N LYS A 227 -5.98 -5.97 -10.28
CA LYS A 227 -5.04 -4.86 -10.09
C LYS A 227 -5.70 -3.78 -9.22
N LEU A 228 -4.87 -3.00 -8.54
CA LEU A 228 -5.32 -1.83 -7.80
C LEU A 228 -5.97 -0.81 -8.75
N SER A 229 -7.13 -0.31 -8.34
CA SER A 229 -7.78 0.84 -8.94
C SER A 229 -7.17 2.15 -8.42
N LEU A 230 -7.50 3.26 -9.09
CA LEU A 230 -7.20 4.60 -8.56
C LEU A 230 -7.90 4.84 -7.21
N GLY A 231 -9.07 4.24 -7.00
CA GLY A 231 -9.78 4.28 -5.73
C GLY A 231 -8.99 3.63 -4.60
N ASP A 232 -8.50 2.42 -4.82
CA ASP A 232 -7.67 1.70 -3.85
C ASP A 232 -6.43 2.52 -3.47
N ILE A 233 -5.72 3.03 -4.47
CA ILE A 233 -4.53 3.86 -4.26
C ILE A 233 -4.87 5.10 -3.43
N GLU A 234 -6.01 5.72 -3.69
CA GLU A 234 -6.41 6.92 -2.97
C GLU A 234 -6.86 6.64 -1.52
N LEU A 235 -7.65 5.58 -1.30
CA LEU A 235 -8.00 5.11 0.03
C LEU A 235 -6.72 4.84 0.83
N LEU A 236 -5.77 4.10 0.25
CA LEU A 236 -4.50 3.77 0.87
C LEU A 236 -3.68 5.04 1.19
N SER A 237 -3.36 5.82 0.16
CA SER A 237 -2.38 6.92 0.26
C SER A 237 -2.90 8.20 0.90
N LYS A 238 -4.22 8.38 1.03
CA LYS A 238 -4.79 9.63 1.59
C LYS A 238 -5.58 9.41 2.86
N LYS A 239 -6.05 8.19 3.12
CA LYS A 239 -7.01 7.92 4.20
C LYS A 239 -6.50 6.86 5.17
N MET A 240 -5.95 5.76 4.67
CA MET A 240 -5.49 4.62 5.49
C MET A 240 -4.06 4.79 5.97
N TYR A 241 -3.11 5.05 5.09
CA TYR A 241 -1.70 5.16 5.45
C TYR A 241 -1.08 6.33 4.69
N PRO A 242 -1.53 7.56 5.00
CA PRO A 242 -0.99 8.72 4.34
C PRO A 242 0.52 8.74 4.52
N ILE A 243 1.21 8.63 3.38
CA ILE A 243 2.62 8.97 3.29
C ILE A 243 2.64 10.46 3.58
N PRO A 244 3.33 10.91 4.65
CA PRO A 244 3.47 12.32 4.91
C PRO A 244 3.93 12.96 3.60
N PRO A 245 3.31 14.07 3.17
CA PRO A 245 3.87 14.80 2.03
C PRO A 245 5.36 14.96 2.31
N HIS A 246 6.19 14.70 1.31
CA HIS A 246 7.61 15.00 1.47
C HIS A 246 7.74 16.41 2.04
N PRO A 247 8.66 16.64 2.99
CA PRO A 247 8.83 17.95 3.59
C PRO A 247 8.93 19.01 2.49
N SER A 248 8.44 20.21 2.77
CA SER A 248 8.74 21.34 1.90
C SER A 248 10.25 21.49 1.74
N ARG A 249 10.70 22.15 0.68
CA ARG A 249 12.13 22.47 0.51
C ARG A 249 12.74 23.11 1.76
N GLU A 250 12.00 24.02 2.38
CA GLU A 250 12.42 24.71 3.59
C GLU A 250 12.55 23.74 4.78
N ASP A 251 11.57 22.85 4.96
CA ASP A 251 11.61 21.82 5.99
C ASP A 251 12.77 20.83 5.76
N SER A 252 13.04 20.44 4.52
CA SER A 252 14.19 19.59 4.17
C SER A 252 15.50 20.24 4.58
N ILE A 253 15.70 21.50 4.19
CA ILE A 253 16.90 22.29 4.51
C ILE A 253 17.07 22.37 6.04
N LYS A 254 15.99 22.67 6.77
CA LYS A 254 15.98 22.78 8.23
C LYS A 254 16.27 21.44 8.93
N GLN A 255 15.57 20.38 8.56
CA GLN A 255 15.71 19.05 9.19
C GLN A 255 17.10 18.46 8.98
N LEU A 256 17.66 18.63 7.78
CA LEU A 256 18.99 18.14 7.41
C LEU A 256 20.10 19.12 7.78
N LYS A 257 19.78 20.31 8.32
CA LYS A 257 20.75 21.41 8.53
C LYS A 257 21.62 21.61 7.29
N ALA A 258 21.00 21.60 6.12
CA ALA A 258 21.66 21.63 4.83
C ALA A 258 21.82 23.07 4.33
N THR A 259 22.70 23.25 3.36
CA THR A 259 22.66 24.37 2.42
C THR A 259 22.05 23.87 1.11
N ALA A 260 21.44 24.74 0.31
CA ALA A 260 20.84 24.36 -0.97
C ALA A 260 21.37 25.21 -2.12
N VAL A 261 21.77 24.57 -3.21
CA VAL A 261 22.14 25.28 -4.45
C VAL A 261 20.87 25.50 -5.25
N VAL A 262 20.13 26.57 -4.93
CA VAL A 262 18.74 26.80 -5.35
C VAL A 262 18.52 26.61 -6.87
N GLN A 263 19.45 27.08 -7.70
CA GLN A 263 19.35 26.98 -9.17
C GLN A 263 19.50 25.56 -9.72
N LYS A 264 20.03 24.64 -8.91
CA LYS A 264 20.28 23.24 -9.27
C LYS A 264 19.31 22.28 -8.60
N LEU A 265 18.39 22.76 -7.77
CA LEU A 265 17.43 21.88 -7.13
C LEU A 265 16.49 21.26 -8.16
N TRP A 266 16.13 20.01 -7.95
CA TRP A 266 15.00 19.41 -8.65
C TRP A 266 13.71 20.15 -8.28
N PRO A 267 12.70 20.18 -9.18
CA PRO A 267 11.41 20.79 -8.85
C PRO A 267 10.83 20.14 -7.58
N GLU A 268 10.23 20.95 -6.72
CA GLU A 268 9.69 20.47 -5.45
C GLU A 268 8.61 19.40 -5.68
N HIS A 269 8.67 18.31 -4.91
CA HIS A 269 7.81 17.13 -5.07
C HIS A 269 7.89 16.48 -6.46
N SER A 270 8.92 16.75 -7.26
CA SER A 270 9.10 16.01 -8.52
C SER A 270 9.52 14.57 -8.25
N LYS A 271 9.17 13.69 -9.19
CA LYS A 271 9.80 12.38 -9.31
C LYS A 271 11.26 12.57 -9.74
N VAL A 272 12.18 11.85 -9.11
CA VAL A 272 13.59 11.75 -9.49
C VAL A 272 13.93 10.27 -9.60
N THR A 273 14.30 9.84 -10.80
CA THR A 273 14.64 8.44 -11.09
C THR A 273 16.09 8.14 -10.76
N VAL A 274 16.36 6.95 -10.21
CA VAL A 274 17.69 6.54 -9.78
C VAL A 274 18.04 5.18 -10.36
N SER A 275 19.16 5.07 -11.07
CA SER A 275 19.70 3.80 -11.55
C SER A 275 20.99 3.44 -10.82
N LEU A 276 21.23 2.13 -10.64
CA LEU A 276 22.41 1.60 -9.94
C LEU A 276 23.28 0.82 -10.92
N TYR A 277 24.24 1.53 -11.51
CA TYR A 277 25.07 1.11 -12.63
C TYR A 277 26.25 0.23 -12.17
N GLY A 278 26.40 -0.95 -12.77
CA GLY A 278 27.56 -1.83 -12.54
C GLY A 278 27.70 -2.38 -11.11
N MET A 279 26.62 -2.36 -10.32
CA MET A 279 26.60 -2.85 -8.93
C MET A 279 26.03 -4.27 -8.83
N GLY A 280 26.59 -5.10 -7.95
CA GLY A 280 26.01 -6.38 -7.54
C GLY A 280 24.80 -6.22 -6.61
N ASP A 281 24.03 -7.28 -6.41
CA ASP A 281 22.74 -7.20 -5.68
C ASP A 281 22.86 -6.72 -4.23
N GLU A 282 23.90 -7.15 -3.52
CA GLU A 282 24.14 -6.68 -2.15
C GLU A 282 24.43 -5.17 -2.10
N GLN A 283 25.21 -4.68 -3.07
CA GLN A 283 25.54 -3.26 -3.19
C GLN A 283 24.29 -2.45 -3.54
N LYS A 284 23.49 -2.94 -4.50
CA LYS A 284 22.22 -2.33 -4.87
C LYS A 284 21.29 -2.23 -3.67
N LYS A 285 21.09 -3.33 -2.95
CA LYS A 285 20.25 -3.38 -1.75
C LYS A 285 20.74 -2.41 -0.67
N PHE A 286 22.05 -2.35 -0.44
CA PHE A 286 22.65 -1.44 0.54
C PHE A 286 22.45 0.04 0.17
N VAL A 287 22.67 0.40 -1.10
CA VAL A 287 22.50 1.78 -1.57
C VAL A 287 21.02 2.19 -1.52
N LYS A 288 20.10 1.36 -2.02
CA LYS A 288 18.65 1.60 -1.94
C LYS A 288 18.20 1.86 -0.51
N HIS A 289 18.55 0.96 0.40
CA HIS A 289 18.20 1.06 1.83
C HIS A 289 18.65 2.37 2.47
N ASN A 290 19.85 2.87 2.15
CA ASN A 290 20.36 4.11 2.72
C ASN A 290 19.75 5.37 2.09
N ILE A 291 19.38 5.31 0.81
CA ILE A 291 18.63 6.39 0.14
C ILE A 291 17.20 6.46 0.68
N GLU A 292 16.53 5.32 0.85
CA GLU A 292 15.18 5.24 1.41
C GLU A 292 15.10 5.80 2.84
N LYS A 293 16.17 5.66 3.64
CA LYS A 293 16.28 6.32 4.95
C LYS A 293 16.31 7.85 4.88
N LEU A 294 16.75 8.43 3.77
CA LEU A 294 16.78 9.87 3.55
C LEU A 294 15.43 10.39 3.03
N GLN A 295 14.63 9.55 2.38
CA GLN A 295 13.34 9.87 1.76
C GLN A 295 12.38 10.71 2.63
N PRO A 296 12.24 10.44 3.95
CA PRO A 296 11.36 11.25 4.81
C PRO A 296 11.83 12.70 5.04
N HIS A 297 13.10 12.99 4.71
CA HIS A 297 13.74 14.28 4.97
C HIS A 297 13.95 15.11 3.70
N VAL A 298 13.67 14.57 2.52
CA VAL A 298 13.87 15.24 1.23
C VAL A 298 12.54 15.44 0.52
N ASN A 299 12.45 16.52 -0.26
CA ASN A 299 11.22 16.96 -0.90
C ASN A 299 10.89 16.23 -2.22
N ASN A 300 11.79 15.39 -2.75
CA ASN A 300 11.61 14.70 -4.04
C ASN A 300 11.13 13.25 -3.87
N HIS A 301 10.29 12.77 -4.79
CA HIS A 301 9.88 11.36 -4.86
C HIS A 301 10.94 10.53 -5.58
N VAL A 302 11.71 9.73 -4.83
CA VAL A 302 12.79 8.90 -5.41
C VAL A 302 12.22 7.58 -5.91
N VAL A 303 12.55 7.23 -7.15
CA VAL A 303 12.09 5.98 -7.78
C VAL A 303 13.27 5.27 -8.42
N PHE A 304 13.52 4.02 -8.05
CA PHE A 304 14.57 3.22 -8.67
C PHE A 304 14.11 2.65 -10.01
N THR A 305 15.00 2.65 -10.99
CA THR A 305 14.82 2.02 -12.31
C THR A 305 15.91 0.97 -12.53
N ASP A 306 15.57 -0.09 -13.24
CA ASP A 306 16.51 -1.15 -13.64
C ASP A 306 17.26 -0.80 -14.93
N GLN A 307 16.76 0.19 -15.68
CA GLN A 307 17.44 0.74 -16.84
C GLN A 307 18.53 1.74 -16.40
N ASN A 308 19.62 1.82 -17.16
CA ASN A 308 20.73 2.73 -16.87
C ASN A 308 20.45 4.18 -17.33
N ASP A 309 19.20 4.62 -17.24
CA ASP A 309 18.69 5.89 -17.79
C ASP A 309 18.17 6.86 -16.72
N GLY A 310 18.39 6.56 -15.44
CA GLY A 310 17.91 7.39 -14.34
C GLY A 310 18.43 8.84 -14.40
N ASP A 311 17.65 9.75 -13.82
CA ASP A 311 18.03 11.14 -13.56
C ASP A 311 19.35 11.22 -12.76
N ILE A 312 19.48 10.36 -11.75
CA ILE A 312 20.70 10.13 -10.97
C ILE A 312 21.20 8.71 -11.25
N ARG A 313 22.42 8.59 -11.76
CA ARG A 313 23.05 7.31 -12.14
C ARG A 313 24.19 7.04 -11.18
N ILE A 314 24.01 6.09 -10.28
CA ILE A 314 24.96 5.81 -9.19
C ILE A 314 25.82 4.61 -9.58
N SER A 315 27.14 4.76 -9.52
CA SER A 315 28.09 3.65 -9.65
C SER A 315 29.00 3.55 -8.43
N LEU A 316 29.80 2.49 -8.36
CA LEU A 316 30.96 2.48 -7.47
C LEU A 316 32.04 3.39 -8.05
N SER A 317 32.76 4.08 -7.17
CA SER A 317 33.91 4.89 -7.57
C SER A 317 35.20 4.07 -7.49
N ALA A 318 35.99 4.12 -8.56
CA ALA A 318 37.26 3.38 -8.66
C ALA A 318 38.43 4.10 -7.96
N ASP A 319 38.32 5.41 -7.73
CA ASP A 319 39.37 6.29 -7.22
C ASP A 319 39.48 6.33 -5.68
N GLY A 320 38.67 5.53 -4.97
CA GLY A 320 38.66 5.52 -3.51
C GLY A 320 37.88 6.67 -2.87
N THR A 321 37.24 7.55 -3.65
CA THR A 321 36.49 8.70 -3.13
C THR A 321 35.02 8.65 -3.51
N SER A 322 34.14 9.30 -2.72
CA SER A 322 32.72 9.42 -3.08
C SER A 322 32.46 10.82 -3.60
N TRP A 323 31.67 10.92 -4.67
CA TRP A 323 31.39 12.17 -5.36
C TRP A 323 29.98 12.19 -5.91
N SER A 324 29.50 13.39 -6.25
CA SER A 324 28.18 13.58 -6.85
C SER A 324 28.12 14.90 -7.62
N GLN A 325 27.52 14.86 -8.80
CA GLN A 325 27.01 16.05 -9.48
C GLN A 325 25.97 16.74 -8.59
N ILE A 326 25.90 18.07 -8.63
CA ILE A 326 25.00 18.82 -7.75
C ILE A 326 23.65 18.97 -8.41
N GLY A 327 22.62 18.32 -7.86
CA GLY A 327 21.25 18.52 -8.30
C GLY A 327 21.05 18.21 -9.80
N THR A 328 20.44 19.14 -10.52
CA THR A 328 20.14 19.02 -11.95
C THR A 328 21.35 19.06 -12.87
N ASP A 329 22.57 19.32 -12.37
CA ASP A 329 23.80 19.17 -13.16
C ASP A 329 23.94 17.74 -13.72
N ALA A 330 23.34 16.75 -13.06
CA ALA A 330 23.27 15.37 -13.53
C ALA A 330 22.65 15.24 -14.94
N LYS A 331 21.77 16.17 -15.34
CA LYS A 331 21.15 16.18 -16.68
C LYS A 331 22.12 16.58 -17.80
N SER A 332 23.20 17.28 -17.45
CA SER A 332 24.23 17.71 -18.40
C SER A 332 25.32 16.65 -18.60
N THR A 333 25.29 15.57 -17.82
CA THR A 333 26.22 14.45 -17.97
C THR A 333 25.68 13.47 -18.99
N ASP A 334 26.57 12.93 -19.82
CA ASP A 334 26.25 11.88 -20.78
C ASP A 334 25.45 10.73 -20.15
N THR A 335 24.42 10.25 -20.85
CA THR A 335 23.50 9.23 -20.34
C THR A 335 24.16 7.88 -20.05
N SER A 336 25.29 7.58 -20.70
CA SER A 336 26.07 6.36 -20.45
C SER A 336 26.96 6.44 -19.20
N GLN A 337 27.14 7.64 -18.64
CA GLN A 337 28.07 7.90 -17.55
C GLN A 337 27.36 8.06 -16.20
N PRO A 338 27.97 7.61 -15.09
CA PRO A 338 27.44 7.87 -13.76
C PRO A 338 27.45 9.38 -13.45
N THR A 339 26.52 9.81 -12.61
CA THR A 339 26.42 11.19 -12.07
C THR A 339 26.70 11.25 -10.57
N MET A 340 26.91 10.09 -9.95
CA MET A 340 27.26 9.94 -8.54
C MET A 340 28.11 8.68 -8.36
N GLY A 341 29.22 8.80 -7.65
CA GLY A 341 30.14 7.71 -7.34
C GLY A 341 30.19 7.43 -5.85
N ILE A 342 30.11 6.15 -5.48
CA ILE A 342 30.23 5.70 -4.09
C ILE A 342 31.52 4.93 -3.89
N HIS A 343 32.33 5.38 -2.94
CA HIS A 343 33.46 4.59 -2.46
C HIS A 343 32.95 3.42 -1.62
N TRP A 344 33.21 2.20 -2.09
CA TRP A 344 32.82 0.97 -1.40
C TRP A 344 33.86 0.56 -0.37
N ASP A 345 33.70 1.10 0.85
CA ASP A 345 34.56 0.83 1.99
C ASP A 345 34.16 -0.49 2.71
N ALA A 346 35.14 -1.16 3.32
CA ALA A 346 34.88 -2.29 4.23
C ALA A 346 34.07 -1.84 5.47
N ASN A 347 34.29 -0.60 5.90
CA ASN A 347 33.51 0.05 6.94
C ASN A 347 32.14 0.51 6.40
N LYS A 348 31.13 -0.35 6.56
CA LYS A 348 29.76 -0.07 6.10
C LYS A 348 29.13 1.18 6.69
N LYS A 349 29.52 1.63 7.90
CA LYS A 349 29.00 2.89 8.47
C LYS A 349 29.50 4.10 7.67
N LYS A 350 30.77 4.07 7.26
CA LYS A 350 31.36 5.12 6.41
C LYS A 350 30.70 5.14 5.03
N THR A 351 30.48 3.96 4.42
CA THR A 351 29.75 3.85 3.15
C THR A 351 28.31 4.34 3.27
N ALA A 352 27.58 3.96 4.32
CA ALA A 352 26.20 4.43 4.56
C ALA A 352 26.13 5.96 4.66
N ARG A 353 27.07 6.57 5.40
CA ARG A 353 27.19 8.03 5.49
C ARG A 353 27.49 8.64 4.12
N ALA A 354 28.44 8.09 3.38
CA ALA A 354 28.79 8.59 2.05
C ALA A 354 27.59 8.53 1.09
N VAL A 355 26.82 7.43 1.07
CA VAL A 355 25.60 7.30 0.25
C VAL A 355 24.62 8.42 0.56
N LYS A 356 24.29 8.64 1.84
CA LYS A 356 23.32 9.67 2.24
C LYS A 356 23.80 11.09 1.91
N HIS A 357 25.08 11.40 2.15
CA HIS A 357 25.65 12.71 1.84
C HIS A 357 25.72 12.97 0.33
N MET A 358 26.21 12.01 -0.45
CA MET A 358 26.32 12.16 -1.90
C MET A 358 24.95 12.20 -2.55
N PHE A 359 23.99 11.42 -2.06
CA PHE A 359 22.63 11.47 -2.59
C PHE A 359 21.93 12.79 -2.28
N ALA A 360 22.09 13.34 -1.07
CA ALA A 360 21.57 14.68 -0.78
C ALA A 360 22.19 15.74 -1.71
N LYS A 361 23.49 15.63 -2.00
CA LYS A 361 24.18 16.48 -2.98
C LYS A 361 23.62 16.30 -4.40
N ALA A 362 23.31 15.07 -4.80
CA ALA A 362 22.63 14.76 -6.06
C ALA A 362 21.21 15.36 -6.14
N LEU A 363 20.58 15.69 -5.00
CA LEU A 363 19.33 16.44 -4.93
C LEU A 363 19.54 17.97 -4.90
N GLY A 364 20.78 18.44 -4.83
CA GLY A 364 21.18 19.85 -4.75
C GLY A 364 21.32 20.39 -3.32
N LEU A 365 21.32 19.51 -2.31
CA LEU A 365 21.55 19.85 -0.90
C LEU A 365 23.02 19.59 -0.53
N THR A 366 23.73 20.61 -0.05
CA THR A 366 25.12 20.53 0.43
C THR A 366 25.19 20.65 1.94
N ASP A 367 26.35 20.31 2.51
CA ASP A 367 26.67 20.54 3.93
C ASP A 367 25.67 19.92 4.93
N ILE A 368 25.08 18.79 4.54
CA ILE A 368 24.03 18.16 5.35
C ILE A 368 24.56 17.59 6.67
N THR A 369 23.71 17.65 7.70
CA THR A 369 23.85 16.92 8.96
C THR A 369 22.74 15.87 9.07
N LEU A 370 23.12 14.59 9.10
CA LEU A 370 22.17 13.49 9.20
C LEU A 370 21.53 13.43 10.60
N PRO A 371 20.18 13.33 10.71
CA PRO A 371 19.51 13.14 11.98
C PRO A 371 20.04 11.90 12.73
N LYS A 372 20.18 11.98 14.07
CA LYS A 372 20.74 10.88 14.89
C LYS A 372 20.05 9.52 14.72
N LYS A 373 18.78 9.48 14.29
CA LYS A 373 18.02 8.24 14.00
C LYS A 373 18.23 7.67 12.59
N SER A 374 18.88 8.42 11.71
CA SER A 374 19.13 8.05 10.31
C SER A 374 20.56 7.51 10.06
N ALA A 375 21.45 7.65 11.06
CA ALA A 375 22.89 7.33 10.99
C ALA A 375 23.18 5.85 10.76
#